data_AF-C1ECV3-F1
#
_entry.id   AF-C1ECV3-F1
#
_cell.length_a   1.000
_cell.length_b   1.000
_cell.length_c   1.000
_cell.angle_alpha   90.00
_cell.angle_beta   90.00
_cell.angle_gamma   90.00
#
_symmetry.space_group_name_H-M   'P 1'
#
loop_
_entity.id
_entity.type
_entity.pdbx_description
1 polymer ?
#
loop_
_entity_poly.entity_id
_entity_poly.type
_entity_poly.pdbx_seq_one_letter_code
_entity_poly.pdbx_strand_id
1 'polypeptide(L)'
;MKTTIWRPNVRVTLNEYGEVEDTESGGEEVTKQGTKRKRAPRTKGPCEHGVKYRSQCKVCGACPHGKQRRRCKECGGSQICEHGRRRSQCKECGGSGICEHGRRRSLCKECGGGSICEHGRQRSECKECGGGSICEHGRRRSRCKECGGSQICEHGRERSKCKECGGSGICEHGRQRPYCMECGGSAFCEHGRRRSQCKECGGSGICEHGRQRHICKDCGGTSICEHGRMRYRCKDCRGERL
;
A
#
# COMPACT_ATOMS: atom_id res chain seq x y z
N MET A 1 10.48 -7.39 55.90
CA MET A 1 9.75 -7.64 54.63
C MET A 1 9.76 -6.34 53.83
N LYS A 2 10.42 -6.27 52.67
CA LYS A 2 10.57 -5.02 51.90
C LYS A 2 9.61 -5.05 50.70
N THR A 3 8.62 -4.17 50.68
CA THR A 3 7.68 -4.02 49.54
C THR A 3 8.25 -3.02 48.54
N THR A 4 8.32 -3.40 47.27
CA THR A 4 8.80 -2.51 46.18
C THR A 4 7.60 -2.08 45.35
N ILE A 5 7.26 -0.78 45.40
CA ILE A 5 6.25 -0.16 44.53
C ILE A 5 6.98 0.42 43.31
N TRP A 6 6.52 0.08 42.10
CA TRP A 6 7.20 0.46 40.85
C TRP A 6 6.60 1.73 40.23
N ARG A 7 7.44 2.77 40.04
CA ARG A 7 7.17 3.93 39.16
C ARG A 7 8.32 4.06 38.15
N PRO A 8 8.08 4.48 36.90
CA PRO A 8 9.13 4.53 35.89
C PRO A 8 10.00 5.79 36.08
N ASN A 9 11.32 5.58 36.07
CA ASN A 9 12.41 6.57 35.97
C ASN A 9 12.95 7.29 37.23
N VAL A 10 12.86 6.72 38.44
CA VAL A 10 13.82 7.06 39.52
C VAL A 10 14.07 5.80 40.37
N ARG A 11 15.33 5.43 40.61
CA ARG A 11 15.69 4.47 41.67
C ARG A 11 16.17 5.28 42.86
N VAL A 12 15.30 5.47 43.86
CA VAL A 12 15.70 5.95 45.18
C VAL A 12 15.84 4.74 46.08
N THR A 13 17.01 4.54 46.68
CA THR A 13 17.24 3.52 47.71
C THR A 13 17.16 4.19 49.07
N LEU A 14 16.15 3.83 49.87
CA LEU A 14 16.02 4.23 51.27
C LEU A 14 16.74 3.21 52.16
N ASN A 15 17.51 3.68 53.14
CA ASN A 15 18.02 2.86 54.22
C ASN A 15 16.90 2.55 55.24
N GLU A 16 17.20 1.73 56.26
CA GLU A 16 16.20 1.24 57.23
C GLU A 16 15.61 2.34 58.14
N TYR A 17 16.12 3.57 58.06
CA TYR A 17 15.63 4.74 58.80
C TYR A 17 15.03 5.85 57.92
N GLY A 18 14.95 5.66 56.59
CA GLY A 18 14.07 6.47 55.73
C GLY A 18 14.62 7.81 55.22
N GLU A 19 15.93 7.99 55.11
CA GLU A 19 16.54 9.20 54.49
C GLU A 19 17.04 8.95 53.05
N VAL A 20 16.97 10.00 52.20
CA VAL A 20 17.34 9.98 50.78
C VAL A 20 18.75 10.53 50.57
N GLU A 21 19.65 9.77 49.93
CA GLU A 21 20.93 10.29 49.43
C GLU A 21 20.76 10.74 47.97
N ASP A 22 20.81 12.05 47.74
CA ASP A 22 20.88 12.68 46.43
C ASP A 22 22.36 12.85 46.03
N THR A 23 22.78 12.19 44.96
CA THR A 23 24.04 12.53 44.27
C THR A 23 23.72 13.12 42.91
N GLU A 24 23.81 14.45 42.81
CA GLU A 24 23.64 15.20 41.57
C GLU A 24 24.90 15.21 40.67
N SER A 25 24.61 15.31 39.37
CA SER A 25 25.28 16.14 38.35
C SER A 25 26.60 15.70 37.69
N GLY A 26 26.60 15.83 36.36
CA GLY A 26 27.76 15.71 35.48
C GLY A 26 27.31 15.72 34.01
N GLY A 27 27.10 16.92 33.45
CA GLY A 27 26.76 17.10 32.04
C GLY A 27 27.97 16.95 31.12
N GLU A 28 27.77 16.35 29.96
CA GLU A 28 28.63 16.51 28.77
C GLU A 28 27.85 16.08 27.52
N GLU A 29 27.86 16.96 26.50
CA GLU A 29 27.35 16.69 25.17
C GLU A 29 28.14 15.56 24.51
N VAL A 30 27.56 14.35 24.48
CA VAL A 30 28.16 13.21 23.76
C VAL A 30 27.28 12.88 22.57
N THR A 31 27.86 13.10 21.39
CA THR A 31 27.39 12.59 20.10
C THR A 31 26.84 11.17 20.27
N LYS A 32 25.56 10.94 19.95
CA LYS A 32 24.88 9.64 20.14
C LYS A 32 25.42 8.60 19.14
N GLN A 33 26.66 8.15 19.32
CA GLN A 33 27.10 6.87 18.80
C GLN A 33 26.23 5.81 19.48
N GLY A 34 25.36 5.18 18.69
CA GLY A 34 24.44 4.17 19.18
C GLY A 34 25.18 3.14 20.02
N THR A 35 24.75 2.99 21.28
CA THR A 35 25.31 2.01 22.22
C THR A 35 25.35 0.65 21.53
N LYS A 36 26.55 0.15 21.24
CA LYS A 36 26.74 -1.21 20.72
C LYS A 36 26.14 -2.15 21.75
N ARG A 37 24.94 -2.68 21.44
CA ARG A 37 24.20 -3.56 22.33
C ARG A 37 25.05 -4.80 22.60
N LYS A 38 25.35 -5.07 23.87
CA LYS A 38 26.04 -6.30 24.28
C LYS A 38 25.25 -7.49 23.70
N ARG A 39 25.92 -8.26 22.84
CA ARG A 39 25.33 -9.42 22.18
C ARG A 39 25.01 -10.44 23.27
N ALA A 40 23.74 -10.78 23.45
CA ALA A 40 23.35 -11.82 24.40
C ALA A 40 24.16 -13.11 24.14
N PRO A 41 24.49 -13.89 25.19
CA PRO A 41 25.20 -15.15 25.05
C PRO A 41 24.54 -16.01 23.97
N ARG A 42 25.34 -16.62 23.09
CA ARG A 42 24.80 -17.53 22.07
C ARG A 42 24.29 -18.79 22.77
N THR A 43 23.04 -18.76 23.23
CA THR A 43 22.37 -19.97 23.73
C THR A 43 22.21 -20.92 22.54
N LYS A 44 23.07 -21.93 22.45
CA LYS A 44 22.93 -23.06 21.54
C LYS A 44 21.81 -23.95 22.09
N GLY A 45 20.55 -23.57 21.90
CA GLY A 45 19.40 -24.33 22.36
C GLY A 45 18.08 -23.71 21.94
N PRO A 46 17.00 -24.52 21.81
CA PRO A 46 15.67 -23.99 21.55
C PRO A 46 15.27 -23.02 22.67
N CYS A 47 14.53 -21.97 22.32
CA CYS A 47 13.98 -21.08 23.33
C CYS A 47 12.91 -21.79 24.17
N GLU A 48 12.50 -21.19 25.28
CA GLU A 48 11.41 -21.67 26.16
C GLU A 48 10.08 -21.93 25.43
N HIS A 49 9.94 -21.44 24.20
CA HIS A 49 8.77 -21.66 23.34
C HIS A 49 9.00 -22.79 22.31
N GLY A 50 9.99 -23.65 22.51
CA GLY A 50 10.30 -24.81 21.66
C GLY A 50 10.95 -24.50 20.32
N VAL A 51 11.26 -23.23 20.01
CA VAL A 51 11.81 -22.85 18.70
C VAL A 51 13.34 -22.84 18.74
N LYS A 52 13.96 -23.64 17.87
CA LYS A 52 15.43 -23.79 17.75
C LYS A 52 16.19 -22.46 17.65
N TYR A 53 15.65 -21.49 16.92
CA TYR A 53 16.24 -20.15 16.80
C TYR A 53 15.32 -19.10 17.43
N ARG A 54 15.81 -18.42 18.47
CA ARG A 54 15.06 -17.36 19.18
C ARG A 54 14.60 -16.22 18.24
N SER A 55 15.31 -15.98 17.13
CA SER A 55 14.94 -15.02 16.08
C SER A 55 13.74 -15.45 15.23
N GLN A 56 13.41 -16.74 15.21
CA GLN A 56 12.25 -17.32 14.52
C GLN A 56 11.05 -17.48 15.45
N CYS A 57 11.26 -17.46 16.77
CA CYS A 57 10.18 -17.47 17.74
C CYS A 57 9.33 -16.21 17.61
N LYS A 58 8.02 -16.37 17.39
CA LYS A 58 7.08 -15.25 17.27
C LYS A 58 7.04 -14.39 18.52
N VAL A 59 7.19 -15.00 19.70
CA VAL A 59 7.17 -14.30 21.00
C VAL A 59 8.53 -13.66 21.27
N CYS A 60 9.63 -14.42 21.26
CA CYS A 60 10.95 -13.87 21.57
C CYS A 60 11.50 -12.90 20.51
N GLY A 61 11.12 -13.08 19.24
CA GLY A 61 11.57 -12.26 18.12
C GLY A 61 10.74 -11.00 17.88
N ALA A 62 9.59 -10.88 18.55
CA ALA A 62 8.75 -9.70 18.49
C ALA A 62 9.30 -8.55 19.36
N CYS A 63 8.98 -7.34 18.96
CA CYS A 63 9.07 -6.15 19.78
C CYS A 63 7.79 -5.98 20.62
N PRO A 64 7.77 -5.08 21.62
CA PRO A 64 6.55 -4.73 22.36
C PRO A 64 5.38 -4.30 21.45
N HIS A 65 5.66 -3.84 20.22
CA HIS A 65 4.65 -3.45 19.23
C HIS A 65 4.13 -4.62 18.36
N GLY A 66 4.37 -5.87 18.76
CA GLY A 66 3.89 -7.08 18.05
C GLY A 66 4.54 -7.35 16.68
N LYS A 67 5.53 -6.55 16.28
CA LYS A 67 6.24 -6.67 14.99
C LYS A 67 7.60 -7.34 15.20
N GLN A 68 8.17 -7.97 14.16
CA GLN A 68 9.58 -8.41 14.23
C GLN A 68 10.48 -7.22 14.55
N ARG A 69 11.34 -7.32 15.57
CA ARG A 69 12.20 -6.21 16.05
C ARG A 69 12.95 -5.50 14.92
N ARG A 70 13.53 -6.27 13.99
CA ARG A 70 14.28 -5.73 12.84
C ARG A 70 13.43 -4.93 11.83
N ARG A 71 12.10 -5.12 11.83
CA ARG A 71 11.14 -4.49 10.91
C ARG A 71 10.25 -3.45 11.57
N CYS A 72 10.37 -3.26 12.88
CA CYS A 72 9.54 -2.31 13.61
C CYS A 72 10.10 -0.89 13.43
N LYS A 73 9.26 0.02 12.94
CA LYS A 73 9.61 1.45 12.77
C LYS A 73 9.83 2.13 14.12
N GLU A 74 8.92 1.91 15.06
CA GLU A 74 8.94 2.49 16.41
C GLU A 74 10.17 2.04 17.23
N CYS A 75 10.73 0.86 16.95
CA CYS A 75 11.95 0.37 17.62
C CYS A 75 13.26 0.75 16.91
N GLY A 76 13.21 1.52 15.81
CA GLY A 76 14.38 1.77 14.98
C GLY A 76 14.98 0.49 14.40
N GLY A 77 14.14 -0.45 13.97
CA GLY A 77 14.57 -1.75 13.48
C GLY A 77 15.60 -1.65 12.36
N SER A 78 16.59 -2.55 12.35
CA SER A 78 17.73 -2.50 11.42
C SER A 78 17.38 -2.63 9.93
N GLN A 79 16.13 -2.94 9.58
CA GLN A 79 15.65 -2.95 8.19
C GLN A 79 14.91 -1.67 7.81
N ILE A 80 14.73 -0.71 8.73
CA ILE A 80 14.03 0.55 8.49
C ILE A 80 15.07 1.68 8.36
N CYS A 81 14.96 2.49 7.32
CA CYS A 81 15.80 3.69 7.15
C CYS A 81 15.23 4.87 7.94
N GLU A 82 15.97 5.97 7.99
CA GLU A 82 15.52 7.24 8.56
C GLU A 82 14.21 7.75 7.93
N HIS A 83 14.00 7.51 6.64
CA HIS A 83 12.76 7.81 5.92
C HIS A 83 11.56 6.92 6.34
N GLY A 84 11.73 6.03 7.32
CA GLY A 84 10.68 5.14 7.81
C GLY A 84 10.25 4.04 6.83
N ARG A 85 10.96 3.88 5.70
CA ARG A 85 10.73 2.83 4.70
C ARG A 85 11.67 1.64 4.96
N ARG A 86 11.39 0.48 4.36
CA ARG A 86 12.36 -0.62 4.38
C ARG A 86 13.61 -0.19 3.61
N ARG A 87 14.80 -0.31 4.21
CA ARG A 87 16.11 0.08 3.64
C ARG A 87 16.30 -0.45 2.23
N SER A 88 16.02 -1.74 1.99
CA SER A 88 16.17 -2.35 0.66
C SER A 88 15.20 -1.82 -0.39
N GLN A 89 14.14 -1.11 -0.01
CA GLN A 89 13.12 -0.57 -0.93
C GLN A 89 13.10 0.97 -0.92
N CYS A 90 13.97 1.61 -0.15
CA CYS A 90 14.01 3.06 -0.07
C CYS A 90 14.82 3.61 -1.23
N LYS A 91 14.17 4.42 -2.09
CA LYS A 91 14.82 5.10 -3.21
C LYS A 91 15.87 6.12 -2.74
N GLU A 92 15.53 6.91 -1.71
CA GLU A 92 16.42 7.93 -1.13
C GLU A 92 17.71 7.32 -0.53
N CYS A 93 17.63 6.11 0.05
CA CYS A 93 18.81 5.43 0.58
C CYS A 93 19.54 4.53 -0.43
N GLY A 94 19.18 4.57 -1.72
CA GLY A 94 19.77 3.68 -2.74
C GLY A 94 19.57 2.19 -2.42
N GLY A 95 18.42 1.83 -1.84
CA GLY A 95 18.16 0.49 -1.35
C GLY A 95 18.45 -0.60 -2.39
N SER A 96 19.00 -1.74 -1.95
CA SER A 96 19.43 -2.84 -2.84
C SER A 96 18.34 -3.44 -3.75
N GLY A 97 17.07 -3.11 -3.51
CA GLY A 97 15.94 -3.48 -4.36
C GLY A 97 15.54 -2.42 -5.39
N ILE A 98 16.21 -1.27 -5.45
CA ILE A 98 15.97 -0.17 -6.39
C ILE A 98 17.11 -0.11 -7.42
N CYS A 99 16.78 -0.08 -8.72
CA CYS A 99 17.78 0.09 -9.79
C CYS A 99 18.15 1.56 -9.96
N GLU A 100 19.16 1.81 -10.80
CA GLU A 100 19.56 3.16 -11.22
C GLU A 100 18.39 3.96 -11.82
N HIS A 101 17.45 3.31 -12.52
CA HIS A 101 16.23 3.93 -13.05
C HIS A 101 15.22 4.34 -11.95
N GLY A 102 15.53 4.16 -10.67
CA GLY A 102 14.67 4.49 -9.55
C GLY A 102 13.42 3.62 -9.44
N ARG A 103 13.36 2.50 -10.18
CA ARG A 103 12.29 1.50 -10.14
C ARG A 103 12.72 0.31 -9.29
N ARG A 104 11.77 -0.53 -8.86
CA ARG A 104 12.11 -1.79 -8.18
C ARG A 104 12.85 -2.70 -9.17
N ARG A 105 14.06 -3.15 -8.84
CA ARG A 105 14.95 -3.94 -9.73
C ARG A 105 14.23 -5.10 -10.39
N SER A 106 13.47 -5.87 -9.62
CA SER A 106 12.74 -7.04 -10.12
C SER A 106 11.68 -6.70 -11.18
N LEU A 107 11.16 -5.46 -11.19
CA LEU A 107 10.13 -4.97 -12.11
C LEU A 107 10.69 -4.03 -13.18
N CYS A 108 11.99 -3.75 -13.17
CA CYS A 108 12.59 -2.83 -14.13
C CYS A 108 12.84 -3.55 -15.45
N LYS A 109 12.14 -3.14 -16.51
CA LYS A 109 12.31 -3.69 -17.87
C LYS A 109 13.73 -3.43 -18.41
N GLU A 110 14.24 -2.22 -18.20
CA GLU A 110 15.57 -1.78 -18.65
C GLU A 110 16.71 -2.59 -17.98
N CYS A 111 16.53 -3.01 -16.73
CA CYS A 111 17.51 -3.87 -16.04
C CYS A 111 17.28 -5.38 -16.24
N GLY A 112 16.35 -5.80 -17.12
CA GLY A 112 16.00 -7.22 -17.27
C GLY A 112 15.44 -7.85 -16.00
N GLY A 113 14.72 -7.07 -15.18
CA GLY A 113 14.22 -7.49 -13.88
C GLY A 113 13.51 -8.84 -13.92
N GLY A 114 13.89 -9.77 -13.05
CA GLY A 114 13.44 -11.17 -13.09
C GLY A 114 11.94 -11.41 -12.91
N SER A 115 11.12 -10.37 -12.68
CA SER A 115 9.65 -10.47 -12.71
C SER A 115 9.06 -10.06 -14.05
N ILE A 116 9.85 -9.61 -15.03
CA ILE A 116 9.43 -9.26 -16.39
C ILE A 116 9.77 -10.42 -17.33
N CYS A 117 8.84 -10.79 -18.21
CA CYS A 117 9.08 -11.78 -19.27
C CYS A 117 9.66 -11.13 -20.54
N GLU A 118 10.05 -11.95 -21.50
CA GLU A 118 10.49 -11.50 -22.83
C GLU A 118 9.46 -10.60 -23.55
N HIS A 119 8.16 -10.84 -23.32
CA HIS A 119 7.06 -10.01 -23.83
C HIS A 119 6.96 -8.62 -23.16
N GLY A 120 7.86 -8.28 -22.22
CA GLY A 120 7.85 -7.01 -21.51
C GLY A 120 6.71 -6.84 -20.50
N ARG A 121 5.96 -7.92 -20.21
CA ARG A 121 4.88 -7.96 -19.20
C ARG A 121 5.40 -8.58 -17.91
N GLN A 122 4.69 -8.37 -16.79
CA GLN A 122 5.02 -9.10 -15.56
C GLN A 122 4.78 -10.60 -15.77
N ARG A 123 5.78 -11.45 -15.50
CA ARG A 123 5.74 -12.91 -15.74
C ARG A 123 4.48 -13.56 -15.17
N SER A 124 4.08 -13.18 -13.96
CA SER A 124 2.90 -13.71 -13.29
C SER A 124 1.58 -13.37 -14.00
N GLU A 125 1.55 -12.30 -14.80
CA GLU A 125 0.36 -11.79 -15.50
C GLU A 125 0.43 -12.02 -17.02
N CYS A 126 1.56 -12.51 -17.53
CA CYS A 126 1.75 -12.76 -18.94
C CYS A 126 1.00 -14.04 -19.36
N LYS A 127 0.01 -13.88 -20.25
CA LYS A 127 -0.74 -15.01 -20.82
C LYS A 127 0.15 -15.93 -21.65
N GLU A 128 1.03 -15.38 -22.49
CA GLU A 128 1.94 -16.14 -23.36
C GLU A 128 2.94 -16.99 -22.55
N CYS A 129 3.38 -16.52 -21.38
CA CYS A 129 4.29 -17.29 -20.51
C CYS A 129 3.56 -18.23 -19.54
N GLY A 130 2.24 -18.40 -19.64
CA GLY A 130 1.47 -19.21 -18.70
C GLY A 130 1.51 -18.67 -17.26
N GLY A 131 1.62 -17.35 -17.10
CA GLY A 131 1.81 -16.67 -15.83
C GLY A 131 0.83 -17.16 -14.75
N GLY A 132 1.33 -17.40 -13.54
CA GLY A 132 0.58 -17.99 -12.42
C GLY A 132 -0.69 -17.26 -11.99
N SER A 133 -0.95 -16.05 -12.50
CA SER A 133 -2.19 -15.30 -12.25
C SER A 133 -3.24 -15.46 -13.35
N ILE A 134 -2.91 -16.09 -14.49
CA ILE A 134 -3.79 -16.28 -15.64
C ILE A 134 -4.20 -17.76 -15.74
N CYS A 135 -5.50 -18.05 -15.89
CA CYS A 135 -5.98 -19.41 -16.12
C CYS A 135 -5.89 -19.78 -17.60
N GLU A 136 -6.17 -21.05 -17.91
CA GLU A 136 -6.29 -21.56 -19.28
C GLU A 136 -7.30 -20.77 -20.13
N HIS A 137 -8.37 -20.24 -19.52
CA HIS A 137 -9.36 -19.38 -20.18
C HIS A 137 -8.81 -17.98 -20.55
N GLY A 138 -7.53 -17.68 -20.28
CA GLY A 138 -6.91 -16.38 -20.55
C GLY A 138 -7.40 -15.25 -19.66
N ARG A 139 -8.14 -15.58 -18.59
CA ARG A 139 -8.66 -14.63 -17.58
C ARG A 139 -7.77 -14.67 -16.34
N ARG A 140 -7.82 -13.62 -15.51
CA ARG A 140 -7.14 -13.66 -14.21
C ARG A 140 -7.78 -14.76 -13.35
N ARG A 141 -7.00 -15.74 -12.86
CA ARG A 141 -7.49 -16.91 -12.08
C ARG A 141 -8.44 -16.53 -10.98
N SER A 142 -8.09 -15.51 -10.21
CA SER A 142 -8.90 -15.05 -9.08
C SER A 142 -10.29 -14.51 -9.49
N ARG A 143 -10.48 -14.12 -10.75
CA ARG A 143 -11.73 -13.57 -11.31
C ARG A 143 -12.38 -14.48 -12.36
N CYS A 144 -11.80 -15.64 -12.63
CA CYS A 144 -12.34 -16.56 -13.61
C CYS A 144 -13.51 -17.33 -12.98
N LYS A 145 -14.70 -17.25 -13.59
CA LYS A 145 -15.87 -17.99 -13.11
C LYS A 145 -15.72 -19.50 -13.32
N GLU A 146 -15.24 -19.90 -14.50
CA GLU A 146 -15.05 -21.32 -14.86
C GLU A 146 -14.04 -22.01 -13.91
N CYS A 147 -13.00 -21.30 -13.45
CA CYS A 147 -12.02 -21.85 -12.50
C CYS A 147 -12.44 -21.70 -11.02
N GLY A 148 -13.65 -21.23 -10.71
CA GLY A 148 -14.06 -20.99 -9.31
C GLY A 148 -13.19 -19.95 -8.60
N GLY A 149 -12.75 -18.91 -9.32
CA GLY A 149 -11.81 -17.91 -8.83
C GLY A 149 -12.21 -17.32 -7.48
N SER A 150 -11.23 -17.09 -6.59
CA SER A 150 -11.46 -16.67 -5.20
C SER A 150 -12.21 -15.34 -5.03
N GLN A 151 -12.32 -14.52 -6.08
CA GLN A 151 -13.10 -13.27 -6.08
C GLN A 151 -14.51 -13.46 -6.64
N ILE A 152 -14.90 -14.66 -7.08
CA ILE A 152 -16.25 -14.97 -7.57
C ILE A 152 -17.05 -15.60 -6.43
N CYS A 153 -18.28 -15.12 -6.21
CA CYS A 153 -19.22 -15.73 -5.26
C CYS A 153 -20.02 -16.86 -5.92
N GLU A 154 -20.80 -17.59 -5.13
CA GLU A 154 -21.73 -18.62 -5.59
C GLU A 154 -22.74 -18.09 -6.63
N HIS A 155 -23.13 -16.82 -6.54
CA HIS A 155 -24.00 -16.15 -7.52
C HIS A 155 -23.30 -15.82 -8.86
N GLY A 156 -22.05 -16.25 -9.06
CA GLY A 156 -21.29 -15.99 -10.27
C GLY A 156 -20.93 -14.52 -10.48
N ARG A 157 -21.02 -13.67 -9.46
CA ARG A 157 -20.64 -12.24 -9.48
C ARG A 157 -19.32 -12.04 -8.74
N GLU A 158 -18.65 -10.92 -8.96
CA GLU A 158 -17.47 -10.56 -8.15
C GLU A 158 -17.92 -10.31 -6.70
N ARG A 159 -17.35 -11.01 -5.72
CA ARG A 159 -17.72 -10.98 -4.29
C ARG A 159 -17.83 -9.56 -3.76
N SER A 160 -16.89 -8.69 -4.10
CA SER A 160 -16.89 -7.29 -3.68
C SER A 160 -18.06 -6.47 -4.23
N LYS A 161 -18.68 -6.90 -5.34
CA LYS A 161 -19.78 -6.21 -6.02
C LYS A 161 -21.12 -6.95 -5.88
N CYS A 162 -21.13 -8.11 -5.23
CA CYS A 162 -22.34 -8.90 -5.08
C CYS A 162 -23.20 -8.35 -3.95
N LYS A 163 -24.42 -7.90 -4.26
CA LYS A 163 -25.38 -7.40 -3.28
C LYS A 163 -25.85 -8.50 -2.32
N GLU A 164 -26.15 -9.69 -2.85
CA GLU A 164 -26.60 -10.85 -2.06
C GLU A 164 -25.55 -11.31 -1.03
N CYS A 165 -24.26 -11.20 -1.36
CA CYS A 165 -23.18 -11.55 -0.43
C CYS A 165 -22.75 -10.39 0.49
N GLY A 166 -23.43 -9.24 0.46
CA GLY A 166 -23.00 -8.06 1.23
C GLY A 166 -21.60 -7.57 0.84
N GLY A 167 -21.26 -7.65 -0.46
CA GLY A 167 -19.93 -7.35 -0.97
C GLY A 167 -19.40 -5.98 -0.51
N SER A 168 -18.11 -5.92 -0.17
CA SER A 168 -17.47 -4.72 0.42
C SER A 168 -17.56 -3.45 -0.43
N GLY A 169 -17.87 -3.56 -1.72
CA GLY A 169 -18.10 -2.46 -2.65
C GLY A 169 -19.55 -2.00 -2.75
N ILE A 170 -20.49 -2.65 -2.06
CA ILE A 170 -21.91 -2.28 -1.99
C ILE A 170 -22.18 -1.63 -0.63
N CYS A 171 -23.00 -0.57 -0.62
CA CYS A 171 -23.46 0.06 0.63
C CYS A 171 -24.78 -0.56 1.11
N GLU A 172 -25.23 -0.16 2.31
CA GLU A 172 -26.52 -0.56 2.86
C GLU A 172 -27.71 -0.22 1.95
N HIS A 173 -27.62 0.86 1.18
CA HIS A 173 -28.62 1.25 0.17
C HIS A 173 -28.62 0.37 -1.09
N GLY A 174 -27.79 -0.68 -1.14
CA GLY A 174 -27.69 -1.59 -2.28
C GLY A 174 -27.05 -0.98 -3.54
N ARG A 175 -26.46 0.21 -3.42
CA ARG A 175 -25.71 0.89 -4.50
C ARG A 175 -24.22 0.62 -4.36
N GLN A 176 -23.45 0.78 -5.44
CA GLN A 176 -21.99 0.76 -5.32
C GLN A 176 -21.53 1.93 -4.46
N ARG A 177 -20.70 1.67 -3.44
CA ARG A 177 -20.24 2.67 -2.45
C ARG A 177 -19.71 3.97 -3.07
N PRO A 178 -18.86 3.95 -4.12
CA PRO A 178 -18.38 5.19 -4.75
C PRO A 178 -19.52 6.05 -5.32
N TYR A 179 -20.63 5.44 -5.72
CA TYR A 179 -21.77 6.08 -6.38
C TYR A 179 -23.00 6.20 -5.47
N CYS A 180 -22.83 6.09 -4.15
CA CYS A 180 -23.91 6.33 -3.20
C CYS A 180 -23.75 7.71 -2.58
N MET A 181 -24.63 8.65 -2.92
CA MET A 181 -24.60 10.02 -2.37
C MET A 181 -24.88 10.03 -0.87
N GLU A 182 -25.85 9.23 -0.42
CA GLU A 182 -26.23 9.09 1.00
C GLU A 182 -25.06 8.60 1.88
N CYS A 183 -24.15 7.78 1.32
CA CYS A 183 -22.95 7.32 2.03
C CYS A 183 -21.71 8.21 1.79
N GLY A 184 -21.85 9.39 1.17
CA GLY A 184 -20.70 10.26 0.84
C GLY A 184 -19.75 9.65 -0.20
N GLY A 185 -20.31 8.91 -1.17
CA GLY A 185 -19.55 8.19 -2.19
C GLY A 185 -18.57 9.07 -2.96
N SER A 186 -17.36 8.54 -3.19
CA SER A 186 -16.23 9.28 -3.78
C SER A 186 -16.46 9.79 -5.21
N ALA A 187 -17.51 9.33 -5.91
CA ALA A 187 -17.86 9.82 -7.24
C ALA A 187 -18.57 11.18 -7.20
N PHE A 188 -19.10 11.62 -6.05
CA PHE A 188 -19.79 12.90 -5.88
C PHE A 188 -18.94 13.89 -5.08
N CYS A 189 -19.04 15.18 -5.42
CA CYS A 189 -18.47 16.26 -4.62
C CYS A 189 -19.47 16.74 -3.56
N GLU A 190 -19.02 17.65 -2.70
CA GLU A 190 -19.87 18.35 -1.73
C GLU A 190 -21.03 19.12 -2.39
N HIS A 191 -20.86 19.57 -3.64
CA HIS A 191 -21.90 20.23 -4.43
C HIS A 191 -22.99 19.28 -4.97
N GLY A 192 -23.01 18.00 -4.57
CA GLY A 192 -23.98 17.00 -5.03
C GLY A 192 -23.84 16.58 -6.51
N ARG A 193 -22.82 17.08 -7.22
CA ARG A 193 -22.55 16.74 -8.62
C ARG A 193 -21.51 15.63 -8.70
N ARG A 194 -21.47 14.89 -9.83
CA ARG A 194 -20.35 13.97 -10.08
C ARG A 194 -19.05 14.77 -10.10
N ARG A 195 -18.02 14.34 -9.36
CA ARG A 195 -16.74 15.06 -9.24
C ARG A 195 -16.12 15.36 -10.60
N SER A 196 -16.16 14.39 -11.52
CA SER A 196 -15.63 14.56 -12.88
C SER A 196 -16.39 15.61 -13.71
N GLN A 197 -17.60 15.99 -13.32
CA GLN A 197 -18.47 16.94 -14.02
C GLN A 197 -18.76 18.19 -13.17
N CYS A 198 -18.08 18.37 -12.04
CA CYS A 198 -18.28 19.54 -11.21
C CYS A 198 -17.31 20.65 -11.65
N LYS A 199 -17.85 21.76 -12.16
CA LYS A 199 -17.03 22.92 -12.59
C LYS A 199 -16.29 23.54 -11.41
N GLU A 200 -16.98 23.70 -10.28
CA GLU A 200 -16.43 24.27 -9.04
C GLU A 200 -15.29 23.43 -8.47
N CYS A 201 -15.32 22.10 -8.63
CA CYS A 201 -14.23 21.22 -8.20
C CYS A 201 -13.16 20.99 -9.28
N GLY A 202 -13.20 21.69 -10.42
CA GLY A 202 -12.26 21.46 -11.53
C GLY A 202 -12.34 20.04 -12.11
N GLY A 203 -13.54 19.48 -12.20
CA GLY A 203 -13.78 18.11 -12.62
C GLY A 203 -13.10 17.76 -13.96
N SER A 204 -12.45 16.60 -14.01
CA SER A 204 -11.65 16.16 -15.17
C SER A 204 -12.40 16.12 -16.51
N GLY A 205 -13.71 15.95 -16.48
CA GLY A 205 -14.60 15.94 -17.65
C GLY A 205 -14.98 17.33 -18.16
N ILE A 206 -14.60 18.40 -17.46
CA ILE A 206 -14.81 19.79 -17.86
C ILE A 206 -13.46 20.39 -18.30
N CYS A 207 -13.48 21.16 -19.38
CA CYS A 207 -12.32 21.94 -19.84
C CYS A 207 -12.29 23.33 -19.20
N GLU A 208 -11.19 24.05 -19.39
CA GLU A 208 -11.04 25.44 -18.92
C GLU A 208 -12.14 26.38 -19.44
N HIS A 209 -12.68 26.10 -20.64
CA HIS A 209 -13.83 26.82 -21.21
C HIS A 209 -15.17 26.53 -20.51
N GLY A 210 -15.19 25.72 -19.45
CA GLY A 210 -16.40 25.35 -18.72
C GLY A 210 -17.35 24.40 -19.46
N ARG A 211 -16.92 23.86 -20.61
CA ARG A 211 -17.67 22.90 -21.42
C ARG A 211 -17.20 21.47 -21.12
N GLN A 212 -18.01 20.48 -21.46
CA GLN A 212 -17.57 19.09 -21.38
C GLN A 212 -16.40 18.86 -22.35
N ARG A 213 -15.27 18.36 -21.83
CA ARG A 213 -13.99 18.28 -22.54
C ARG A 213 -14.08 17.48 -23.86
N HIS A 214 -14.85 16.41 -23.88
CA HIS A 214 -15.02 15.55 -25.06
C HIS A 214 -15.84 16.20 -26.19
N ILE A 215 -16.61 17.26 -25.91
CA ILE A 215 -17.42 18.01 -26.89
C ILE A 215 -16.98 19.47 -27.04
N CYS A 216 -15.85 19.85 -26.44
CA CYS A 216 -15.33 21.21 -26.59
C CYS A 216 -14.54 21.32 -27.89
N LYS A 217 -15.01 22.17 -28.83
CA LYS A 217 -14.32 22.44 -30.10
C LYS A 217 -12.94 23.05 -29.89
N ASP A 218 -12.88 24.01 -28.97
CA ASP A 218 -11.67 24.75 -28.65
C ASP A 218 -10.59 23.85 -28.02
N CYS A 219 -10.99 22.73 -27.40
CA CYS A 219 -10.07 21.72 -26.87
C CYS A 219 -9.85 20.52 -27.80
N GLY A 220 -10.38 20.53 -29.03
CA GLY A 220 -10.30 19.38 -29.94
C GLY A 220 -10.92 18.11 -29.35
N GLY A 221 -12.05 18.24 -28.65
CA GLY A 221 -12.69 17.15 -27.91
C GLY A 221 -12.88 15.88 -28.74
N THR A 222 -12.73 14.72 -28.11
CA THR A 222 -12.74 13.40 -28.79
C THR A 222 -14.00 13.11 -29.60
N SER A 223 -15.13 13.75 -29.29
CA SER A 223 -16.39 13.59 -30.00
C SER A 223 -16.54 14.53 -31.21
N ILE A 224 -15.57 15.42 -31.44
CA ILE A 224 -15.57 16.39 -32.53
C ILE A 224 -14.56 15.93 -33.59
N CYS A 225 -14.96 15.98 -34.85
CA CYS A 225 -14.06 15.71 -35.98
C CYS A 225 -13.25 16.96 -36.33
N GLU A 226 -12.26 16.80 -37.20
CA GLU A 226 -11.51 17.92 -37.77
C GLU A 226 -12.42 18.95 -38.47
N HIS A 227 -13.57 18.54 -38.99
CA HIS A 227 -14.59 19.42 -39.58
C HIS A 227 -15.37 20.27 -38.54
N GLY A 228 -15.00 20.24 -37.26
CA GLY A 228 -15.65 21.01 -36.19
C GLY A 228 -17.10 20.61 -35.89
N ARG A 229 -17.52 19.42 -36.36
CA ARG A 229 -18.86 18.82 -36.15
C ARG A 229 -18.74 17.63 -35.21
N MET A 230 -19.86 17.21 -34.62
CA MET A 230 -19.89 15.94 -33.88
C MET A 230 -19.51 14.79 -34.84
N ARG A 231 -18.50 14.00 -34.50
CA ARG A 231 -18.00 12.87 -35.32
C ARG A 231 -19.14 11.96 -35.76
N TYR A 232 -19.99 11.58 -34.80
CA TYR A 232 -21.12 10.73 -35.07
C TYR A 232 -22.21 11.40 -35.91
N ARG A 233 -22.19 12.71 -36.22
CA ARG A 233 -23.18 13.37 -37.12
C ARG A 233 -22.54 13.95 -38.39
N CYS A 234 -21.21 13.92 -38.51
CA CYS A 234 -20.51 14.45 -39.66
C CYS A 234 -20.69 13.48 -40.83
N LYS A 235 -21.33 13.95 -41.92
CA LYS A 235 -21.55 13.15 -43.13
C LYS A 235 -20.21 12.72 -43.75
N ASP A 236 -19.23 13.62 -43.75
CA ASP A 236 -17.90 13.40 -44.29
C ASP A 236 -17.14 12.31 -43.50
N CYS A 237 -17.19 12.33 -42.16
CA CYS A 237 -16.59 11.27 -41.33
C CYS A 237 -17.40 9.97 -41.25
N ARG A 238 -18.69 9.98 -41.59
CA ARG A 238 -19.52 8.76 -41.65
C ARG A 238 -19.30 7.98 -42.96
N GLY A 239 -18.71 8.61 -43.98
CA GLY A 239 -18.43 7.99 -45.29
C GLY A 239 -17.16 7.13 -45.32
N GLU A 240 -16.24 7.29 -44.38
CA GLU A 240 -14.95 6.57 -44.34
C GLU A 240 -14.99 5.30 -43.47
N ARG A 241 -16.00 4.45 -43.70
CA ARG A 241 -15.96 3.04 -43.28
C ARG A 241 -16.22 2.17 -44.50
N LEU A 242 -15.23 2.09 -45.38
CA LEU A 242 -15.02 0.98 -46.31
C LEU A 242 -13.62 0.44 -46.06
#